data_AF-R5CT61-F1
#
_entry.id   AF-R5CT61-F1
#
_cell.length_a   1.000
_cell.length_b   1.000
_cell.length_c   1.000
_cell.angle_alpha   90.00
_cell.angle_beta   90.00
_cell.angle_gamma   90.00
#
_symmetry.space_group_name_H-M   'P 1'
#
loop_
_entity.id
_entity.type
_entity.pdbx_description
1 polymer ?
#
loop_
_entity_poly.entity_id
_entity_poly.type
_entity_poly.pdbx_seq_one_letter_code
_entity_poly.pdbx_strand_id
1 'polypeptide(L)'
;MWLSETKRRLATEMSTASVCTVTDGDDDVLCAGGILRLPKTGETQLRLSGSDGSCVLLGVVGSDTPDGLLPGEIYIKTDSAAITIKNNGAVNITGAVNITGSLTVNGTSVG
;
A
#
# COMPACT_ATOMS: atom_id res chain seq x y z
N MET A 1 44.46 33.82 -21.78
CA MET A 1 43.07 33.55 -22.20
C MET A 1 42.56 32.42 -21.32
N TRP A 2 41.81 32.74 -20.27
CA TRP A 2 41.29 31.76 -19.31
C TRP A 2 39.94 31.28 -19.85
N LEU A 3 39.83 30.01 -20.21
CA LEU A 3 38.57 29.38 -20.60
C LEU A 3 37.81 29.03 -19.32
N SER A 4 36.77 29.80 -19.01
CA SER A 4 35.83 29.46 -17.95
C SER A 4 34.97 28.28 -18.42
N GLU A 5 35.24 27.08 -17.90
CA GLU A 5 34.34 25.94 -18.02
C GLU A 5 33.07 26.22 -17.21
N THR A 6 32.02 26.65 -17.91
CA THR A 6 30.66 26.64 -17.36
C THR A 6 30.24 25.19 -17.21
N LYS A 7 30.46 24.63 -16.02
CA LYS A 7 29.91 23.33 -15.60
C LYS A 7 28.39 23.38 -15.76
N ARG A 8 27.86 22.86 -16.87
CA ARG A 8 26.43 22.58 -17.03
C ARG A 8 26.05 21.68 -15.86
N ARG A 9 25.32 22.21 -14.88
CA ARG A 9 24.49 21.37 -14.02
C ARG A 9 23.54 20.66 -14.97
N LEU A 10 23.80 19.39 -15.25
CA LEU A 10 22.76 18.48 -15.73
C LEU A 10 21.59 18.68 -14.78
N ALA A 11 20.44 19.15 -15.29
CA ALA A 11 19.21 19.13 -14.53
C ALA A 11 19.03 17.68 -14.11
N THR A 12 19.23 17.39 -12.82
CA THR A 12 18.96 16.07 -12.29
C THR A 12 17.49 15.85 -12.50
N GLU A 13 17.15 14.97 -13.44
CA GLU A 13 15.81 14.43 -13.58
C GLU A 13 15.40 13.88 -12.21
N MET A 14 14.53 14.62 -11.53
CA MET A 14 14.20 14.36 -10.13
C MET A 14 12.86 13.65 -10.08
N SER A 15 12.89 12.39 -9.65
CA SER A 15 11.69 11.74 -9.15
C SER A 15 11.20 12.47 -7.90
N THR A 16 9.89 12.59 -7.75
CA THR A 16 9.28 13.30 -6.62
C THR A 16 8.29 12.38 -5.91
N ALA A 17 8.31 12.40 -4.58
CA ALA A 17 7.31 11.76 -3.75
C ALA A 17 6.33 12.84 -3.26
N SER A 18 5.03 12.61 -3.44
CA SER A 18 3.98 13.55 -3.06
C SER A 18 2.75 12.82 -2.53
N VAL A 19 1.92 13.50 -1.77
CA VAL A 19 0.60 12.99 -1.37
C VAL A 19 -0.42 13.49 -2.37
N CYS A 20 -1.27 12.61 -2.88
CA CYS A 20 -2.35 12.95 -3.80
C CYS A 20 -3.67 12.32 -3.39
N THR A 21 -4.77 12.91 -3.87
CA THR A 21 -6.08 12.27 -3.86
C THR A 21 -6.23 11.44 -5.13
N VAL A 22 -6.64 10.19 -4.99
CA VAL A 22 -6.86 9.27 -6.11
C VAL A 22 -8.02 9.80 -6.95
N THR A 23 -7.76 10.02 -8.23
CA THR A 23 -8.75 10.29 -9.28
C THR A 23 -8.90 9.04 -10.16
N ASP A 24 -9.86 9.02 -11.09
CA ASP A 24 -10.07 7.91 -12.04
C ASP A 24 -8.95 7.80 -13.12
N GLY A 25 -7.70 8.10 -12.75
CA GLY A 25 -6.54 8.08 -13.64
C GLY A 25 -5.83 6.72 -13.68
N ASP A 26 -4.88 6.60 -14.62
CA ASP A 26 -4.17 5.36 -14.94
C ASP A 26 -2.84 5.19 -14.16
N ASP A 27 -2.75 5.70 -12.93
CA ASP A 27 -1.52 5.53 -12.15
C ASP A 27 -1.31 4.05 -11.81
N ASP A 28 -0.09 3.55 -12.03
CA ASP A 28 0.28 2.20 -11.62
C ASP A 28 0.25 2.07 -10.10
N VAL A 29 0.06 0.84 -9.62
CA VAL A 29 0.00 0.54 -8.19
C VAL A 29 1.16 -0.36 -7.79
N LEU A 30 1.83 -0.04 -6.68
CA LEU A 30 2.87 -0.89 -6.13
C LEU A 30 2.27 -2.19 -5.55
N CYS A 31 2.67 -3.32 -6.13
CA CYS A 31 2.35 -4.66 -5.62
C CYS A 31 3.45 -5.18 -4.68
N ALA A 32 3.50 -4.69 -3.45
CA ALA A 32 4.52 -5.09 -2.48
C ALA A 32 4.38 -6.58 -2.10
N GLY A 33 5.37 -7.41 -2.48
CA GLY A 33 5.40 -8.83 -2.11
C GLY A 33 4.19 -9.63 -2.62
N GLY A 34 3.59 -9.23 -3.75
CA GLY A 34 2.39 -9.87 -4.30
C GLY A 34 1.07 -9.41 -3.68
N ILE A 35 1.09 -8.44 -2.75
CA ILE A 35 -0.11 -7.81 -2.21
C ILE A 35 -0.51 -6.66 -3.13
N LEU A 36 -1.54 -6.88 -3.94
CA LEU A 36 -2.18 -5.82 -4.74
C LEU A 36 -3.37 -5.24 -3.96
N ARG A 37 -3.31 -3.93 -3.67
CA ARG A 37 -4.46 -3.16 -3.18
C ARG A 37 -4.83 -2.14 -4.23
N LEU A 38 -6.02 -2.26 -4.81
CA LEU A 38 -6.53 -1.21 -5.69
C LEU A 38 -7.03 -0.02 -4.87
N PRO A 39 -6.53 1.20 -5.15
CA PRO A 39 -7.03 2.43 -4.58
C PRO A 39 -8.51 2.66 -4.89
N LYS A 40 -9.23 3.29 -3.96
CA LYS A 40 -10.59 3.81 -4.22
C LYS A 40 -10.50 5.30 -4.57
N THR A 41 -11.30 5.75 -5.53
CA THR A 41 -11.42 7.18 -5.86
C THR A 41 -11.73 8.00 -4.61
N GLY A 42 -10.99 9.10 -4.42
CA GLY A 42 -11.08 9.94 -3.23
C GLY A 42 -10.15 9.53 -2.07
N GLU A 43 -9.48 8.38 -2.12
CA GLU A 43 -8.47 8.03 -1.12
C GLU A 43 -7.25 8.95 -1.21
N THR A 44 -6.62 9.21 -0.07
CA THR A 44 -5.35 9.95 -0.01
C THR A 44 -4.19 8.97 -0.01
N GLN A 45 -3.30 9.06 -0.99
CA GLN A 45 -2.19 8.13 -1.20
C GLN A 45 -0.85 8.83 -1.40
N LEU A 46 0.22 8.10 -1.07
CA LEU A 46 1.58 8.47 -1.43
C LEU A 46 1.82 8.07 -2.89
N ARG A 47 2.20 9.04 -3.71
CA ARG A 47 2.53 8.89 -5.14
C ARG A 47 4.00 9.18 -5.36
N LEU A 48 4.66 8.30 -6.10
CA LEU A 48 5.98 8.54 -6.65
C LEU A 48 5.85 8.86 -8.14
N SER A 49 6.34 10.03 -8.54
CA SER A 49 6.34 10.47 -9.94
C SER A 49 7.78 10.46 -10.46
N GLY A 50 8.01 9.68 -11.52
CA GLY A 50 9.23 9.68 -12.31
C GLY A 50 9.33 10.92 -13.19
N SER A 51 10.55 11.25 -13.59
CA SER A 51 10.80 12.36 -14.54
C SER A 51 10.34 12.04 -15.96
N ASP A 52 10.19 10.75 -16.27
CA ASP A 52 9.66 10.21 -17.52
C ASP A 52 8.12 10.26 -17.60
N GLY A 53 7.46 10.82 -16.59
CA GLY A 53 6.00 10.91 -16.51
C GLY A 53 5.33 9.67 -15.90
N SER A 54 6.09 8.60 -15.61
CA SER A 54 5.57 7.43 -14.91
C SER A 54 5.14 7.81 -13.48
N CYS A 55 4.04 7.23 -13.01
CA CYS A 55 3.54 7.48 -11.68
C CYS A 55 3.11 6.17 -11.03
N VAL A 56 3.52 5.96 -9.77
CA VAL A 56 3.17 4.78 -8.99
C VAL A 56 2.59 5.20 -7.64
N LEU A 57 1.42 4.66 -7.32
CA LEU A 57 0.79 4.77 -6.02
C LEU A 57 1.38 3.71 -5.07
N LEU A 58 1.95 4.19 -3.97
CA LEU A 58 2.72 3.36 -3.02
C LEU A 58 1.87 2.86 -1.85
N GLY A 59 0.80 3.57 -1.49
CA GLY A 59 -0.08 3.21 -0.38
C GLY A 59 -0.85 4.37 0.20
N VAL A 60 -1.79 4.04 1.10
CA VAL A 60 -2.69 4.99 1.76
C VAL A 60 -1.95 5.79 2.84
N VAL A 61 -2.22 7.09 2.89
CA VAL A 61 -1.69 7.97 3.94
C VAL A 61 -2.72 8.10 5.06
N GLY A 62 -2.27 7.96 6.31
CA GLY A 62 -3.07 8.32 7.48
C GLY A 62 -4.30 7.44 7.72
N SER A 63 -4.15 6.11 7.71
CA SER A 63 -5.26 5.25 8.16
C SER A 63 -5.38 5.27 9.68
N ASP A 64 -6.60 5.45 10.18
CA ASP A 64 -6.90 5.27 11.60
C ASP A 64 -6.40 3.91 12.06
N THR A 65 -5.56 3.93 13.09
CA THR A 65 -5.12 2.72 13.78
C THR A 65 -6.27 2.26 14.67
N PRO A 66 -6.77 1.02 14.53
CA PRO A 66 -7.86 0.55 15.35
C PRO A 66 -7.41 0.46 16.82
N ASP A 67 -8.37 0.66 17.72
CA ASP A 67 -8.10 0.61 19.15
C ASP A 67 -7.46 -0.71 19.56
N GLY A 68 -6.38 -0.62 20.33
CA GLY A 68 -5.66 -1.79 20.87
C GLY A 68 -4.72 -2.49 19.88
N LEU A 69 -4.45 -1.94 18.70
CA LEU A 69 -3.34 -2.41 17.85
C LEU A 69 -2.00 -2.02 18.48
N LEU A 70 -1.11 -2.99 18.67
CA LEU A 70 0.21 -2.80 19.27
C LEU A 70 1.31 -2.71 18.20
N PRO A 71 2.48 -2.12 18.52
CA PRO A 71 3.62 -2.16 17.62
C PRO A 71 3.98 -3.58 17.18
N GLY A 72 4.21 -3.76 15.87
CA GLY A 72 4.51 -5.06 15.26
C GLY A 72 3.29 -5.86 14.79
N GLU A 73 2.08 -5.47 15.18
CA GLU A 73 0.85 -6.12 14.73
C GLU A 73 0.42 -5.61 13.35
N ILE A 74 -0.29 -6.46 12.61
CA ILE A 74 -0.71 -6.15 11.24
C ILE A 74 -2.22 -5.94 11.23
N TYR A 75 -2.65 -4.87 10.55
CA TYR A 75 -4.05 -4.58 10.30
C TYR A 75 -4.29 -4.32 8.81
N ILE A 76 -5.12 -5.15 8.20
CA ILE A 76 -5.55 -5.02 6.80
C ILE A 76 -7.05 -4.73 6.83
N LYS A 77 -7.49 -3.62 6.23
CA LYS A 77 -8.90 -3.23 6.25
C LYS A 77 -9.43 -2.71 4.93
N THR A 78 -10.73 -2.92 4.76
CA THR A 78 -11.62 -2.21 3.84
C THR A 78 -12.76 -1.57 4.65
N ASP A 79 -13.76 -1.00 3.97
CA ASP A 79 -14.94 -0.43 4.63
C ASP A 79 -15.79 -1.50 5.36
N SER A 80 -15.71 -2.78 4.94
CA SER A 80 -16.64 -3.84 5.41
C SER A 80 -15.95 -5.10 5.94
N ALA A 81 -14.63 -5.20 5.82
CA ALA A 81 -13.88 -6.38 6.24
C ALA A 81 -12.51 -6.00 6.80
N ALA A 82 -11.99 -6.83 7.70
CA ALA A 82 -10.66 -6.63 8.26
C ALA A 82 -9.99 -7.95 8.66
N ILE A 83 -8.67 -7.94 8.62
CA ILE A 83 -7.80 -8.98 9.16
C ILE A 83 -6.82 -8.32 10.13
N THR A 84 -6.72 -8.85 11.34
CA THR A 84 -5.75 -8.42 12.34
C THR A 84 -4.88 -9.58 12.77
N ILE A 85 -3.55 -9.42 12.70
CA ILE A 85 -2.56 -10.38 13.19
C ILE A 85 -1.89 -9.78 14.41
N LYS A 86 -2.09 -10.43 15.57
CA LYS A 86 -1.65 -9.97 16.88
C LYS A 86 -0.33 -10.62 17.29
N ASN A 87 0.42 -9.95 18.16
CA ASN A 87 1.70 -10.45 18.66
C ASN A 87 1.58 -11.74 19.49
N ASN A 88 0.40 -12.00 20.06
CA ASN A 88 0.10 -13.22 20.80
C ASN A 88 -0.26 -14.42 19.89
N GLY A 89 -0.13 -14.27 18.57
CA GLY A 89 -0.47 -15.30 17.58
C GLY A 89 -1.94 -15.35 17.18
N ALA A 90 -2.81 -14.52 17.75
CA ALA A 90 -4.20 -14.45 17.32
C ALA A 90 -4.33 -13.83 15.93
N VAL A 91 -5.10 -14.48 15.06
CA VAL A 91 -5.52 -13.96 13.76
C VAL A 91 -7.03 -13.78 13.80
N ASN A 92 -7.49 -12.54 13.69
CA ASN A 92 -8.90 -12.20 13.68
C ASN A 92 -9.31 -11.83 12.26
N ILE A 93 -10.35 -12.48 11.75
CA ILE A 93 -10.92 -12.21 10.42
C ILE A 93 -12.38 -11.77 10.64
N THR A 94 -12.71 -10.57 10.18
CA THR A 94 -14.05 -9.98 10.31
C THR A 94 -14.64 -9.70 8.93
N GLY A 95 -15.92 -10.03 8.76
CA GLY A 95 -16.66 -9.91 7.50
C GLY A 95 -17.15 -11.28 7.00
N ALA A 96 -17.69 -11.30 5.80
CA ALA A 96 -18.02 -12.56 5.13
C ALA A 96 -16.74 -13.26 4.68
N VAL A 97 -16.59 -14.54 5.05
CA VAL A 97 -15.42 -15.36 4.70
C VAL A 97 -15.87 -16.49 3.79
N ASN A 98 -15.29 -16.54 2.59
CA ASN A 98 -15.42 -17.69 1.70
C ASN A 98 -14.06 -18.42 1.66
N ILE A 99 -14.08 -19.73 1.93
CA ILE A 99 -12.90 -20.58 1.84
C ILE A 99 -13.21 -21.61 0.76
N THR A 100 -12.36 -21.63 -0.28
CA THR A 100 -12.42 -22.63 -1.35
C THR A 100 -11.24 -23.58 -1.19
N GLY A 101 -11.51 -24.87 -1.16
CA GLY A 101 -10.53 -25.90 -0.83
C GLY A 101 -10.85 -26.57 0.50
N SER A 102 -9.87 -27.24 1.10
CA SER A 102 -10.04 -27.88 2.40
C SER A 102 -9.89 -26.86 3.53
N LEU A 103 -10.77 -26.98 4.53
CA LEU A 103 -10.64 -26.30 5.80
C LEU A 103 -10.45 -27.35 6.88
N THR A 104 -9.46 -27.18 7.75
CA THR A 104 -9.23 -28.04 8.90
C THR A 104 -9.19 -27.18 10.15
N VAL A 105 -10.05 -27.48 11.12
CA VAL A 105 -10.13 -26.77 12.40
C VAL A 105 -9.81 -27.76 13.50
N ASN A 106 -8.78 -27.45 14.29
CA ASN A 106 -8.29 -28.32 15.37
C ASN A 106 -8.04 -29.78 14.90
N GLY A 107 -7.44 -29.92 13.71
CA GLY A 107 -7.14 -31.22 13.11
C GLY A 107 -8.34 -31.95 12.47
N THR A 108 -9.53 -31.35 12.49
CA THR A 108 -10.75 -31.94 11.91
C THR A 108 -11.14 -31.21 10.63
N SER A 109 -11.37 -31.95 9.54
CA SER A 109 -11.86 -31.35 8.28
C SER A 109 -13.25 -30.77 8.50
N VAL A 110 -13.47 -29.53 8.05
CA VAL A 110 -14.73 -28.82 8.13
C VAL A 110 -15.14 -28.45 6.70
N GLY A 111 -16.20 -29.08 6.19
CA GLY A 111 -16.63 -28.95 4.79
C GLY A 111 -16.49 -30.26 4.03
#